data_AF-A0A925IHT1-F1
#
_entry.id   AF-A0A925IHT1-F1
#
_cell.length_a   1.000
_cell.length_b   1.000
_cell.length_c   1.000
_cell.angle_alpha   90.00
_cell.angle_beta   90.00
_cell.angle_gamma   90.00
#
_symmetry.space_group_name_H-M   'P 1'
#
loop_
_entity.id
_entity.type
_entity.pdbx_description
1 polymer ?
#
loop_
_entity_poly.entity_id
_entity_poly.type
_entity_poly.pdbx_seq_one_letter_code
_entity_poly.pdbx_strand_id
1 'polypeptide(L)'
;MIDQIFFNRKTRFHLLWSLVFSFLIAGCSESEKETNTVTIQWKEERAESISIPLELIPGIDKNSAAGLLQIHLLNNNTPVLGQIVFKKDAVIFTPLIAFTRGLTYEVSLSNKLISQFTIPHGDTATSTGVISVYPTSDTLPGNLLKIYIAFSNPMQEGQALKNIVIIENQKDTLPEIFLDLDQELWNKERTMLTLWLDPGRIKRDLQPNQKLGAPLQQNNTYQLFIKQTWPDTRGSLLQSSFRKEFNVGPRDSLSPDPVDWTIQTPLPRTRQSLRIDLQEPLDYLLLKKAIRITGKKGNNINGVFETDDEETVLLFIPSAGWEPGDYTVEIEARLEDLAGNNLNRLFDKD
;
A
#
# COMPACT_ATOMS: atom_id res chain seq x y z
N MET A 1 74.57 -4.85 -7.80
CA MET A 1 74.49 -5.72 -6.61
C MET A 1 73.52 -6.84 -6.98
N ILE A 2 74.09 -8.00 -7.32
CA ILE A 2 73.55 -9.38 -7.41
C ILE A 2 72.05 -9.50 -7.76
N ASP A 3 71.61 -9.76 -9.00
CA ASP A 3 71.62 -10.99 -9.84
C ASP A 3 70.66 -12.13 -9.43
N GLN A 4 69.98 -12.67 -10.47
CA GLN A 4 69.28 -13.98 -10.62
C GLN A 4 67.86 -14.13 -10.03
N ILE A 5 66.78 -14.25 -10.83
CA ILE A 5 66.36 -15.30 -11.79
C ILE A 5 66.25 -16.69 -11.16
N PHE A 6 65.08 -17.33 -11.30
CA PHE A 6 64.76 -18.75 -11.64
C PHE A 6 63.32 -19.01 -11.17
N PHE A 7 62.48 -19.92 -11.68
CA PHE A 7 62.23 -20.52 -12.99
C PHE A 7 60.97 -21.39 -12.81
N ASN A 8 60.22 -21.55 -13.88
CA ASN A 8 59.04 -22.39 -14.01
C ASN A 8 59.35 -23.90 -13.79
N ARG A 9 58.48 -24.66 -13.10
CA ARG A 9 58.35 -26.12 -13.34
C ARG A 9 57.00 -26.69 -12.90
N LYS A 10 56.29 -27.24 -13.89
CA LYS A 10 55.23 -28.26 -13.74
C LYS A 10 55.84 -29.58 -13.28
N THR A 11 55.17 -30.31 -12.38
CA THR A 11 55.28 -31.78 -12.32
C THR A 11 54.00 -32.42 -11.78
N ARG A 12 53.70 -33.58 -12.35
CA ARG A 12 52.46 -34.37 -12.29
C ARG A 12 52.60 -35.53 -11.29
N PHE A 13 51.43 -35.94 -10.75
CA PHE A 13 51.02 -37.27 -10.24
C PHE A 13 51.86 -37.99 -9.17
N HIS A 14 51.21 -38.43 -8.09
CA HIS A 14 51.15 -39.86 -7.72
C HIS A 14 49.94 -40.15 -6.82
N LEU A 15 49.18 -41.18 -7.23
CA LEU A 15 48.16 -41.87 -6.46
C LEU A 15 48.84 -42.88 -5.53
N LEU A 16 48.47 -42.92 -4.25
CA LEU A 16 48.77 -44.05 -3.37
C LEU A 16 47.55 -44.30 -2.48
N TRP A 17 47.04 -45.53 -2.56
CA TRP A 17 45.91 -46.08 -1.84
C TRP A 17 46.31 -46.59 -0.44
N SER A 18 45.26 -46.89 0.36
CA SER A 18 45.23 -47.44 1.72
C SER A 18 45.28 -46.36 2.83
N LEU A 19 44.49 -46.40 3.90
CA LEU A 19 43.86 -47.54 4.58
C LEU A 19 42.60 -47.07 5.34
N VAL A 20 41.55 -47.90 5.24
CA VAL A 20 40.41 -48.15 6.13
C VAL A 20 40.30 -47.32 7.43
N PHE A 21 39.20 -46.54 7.54
CA PHE A 21 38.46 -46.40 8.81
C PHE A 21 36.97 -46.22 8.49
N SER A 22 36.22 -47.32 8.63
CA SER A 22 34.76 -47.35 8.53
C SER A 22 34.19 -46.97 9.89
N PHE A 23 33.72 -45.74 10.06
CA PHE A 23 32.84 -45.38 11.17
C PHE A 23 31.38 -45.58 10.72
N LEU A 24 30.82 -46.73 11.09
CA LEU A 24 29.39 -46.97 11.14
C LEU A 24 28.80 -46.08 12.25
N ILE A 25 28.32 -44.89 11.89
CA ILE A 25 27.37 -44.17 12.73
C ILE A 25 26.00 -44.73 12.39
N ALA A 26 25.58 -45.74 13.16
CA ALA A 26 24.18 -46.09 13.28
C ALA A 26 23.46 -44.93 13.99
N GLY A 27 23.10 -43.91 13.21
CA GLY A 27 22.14 -42.91 13.63
C GLY A 27 20.76 -43.58 13.60
N CYS A 28 20.24 -43.91 14.78
CA CYS A 28 18.81 -44.13 14.94
C CYS A 28 18.10 -42.90 14.38
N SER A 29 17.49 -43.01 13.20
CA SER A 29 16.47 -42.06 12.78
C SER A 29 15.24 -42.37 13.62
N GLU A 30 15.08 -41.70 14.75
CA GLU A 30 13.74 -41.44 15.25
C GLU A 30 13.06 -40.59 14.18
N SER A 31 12.21 -41.25 13.39
CA SER A 31 11.25 -40.53 12.57
C SER A 31 10.27 -39.86 13.53
N GLU A 32 10.50 -38.59 13.85
CA GLU A 32 9.42 -37.76 14.36
C GLU A 32 8.34 -37.72 13.27
N LYS A 33 7.27 -38.48 13.49
CA LYS A 33 6.02 -38.31 12.75
C LYS A 33 5.38 -37.00 13.18
N GLU A 34 5.88 -35.88 12.67
CA GLU A 34 5.15 -34.61 12.64
C GLU A 34 4.13 -34.65 11.48
N THR A 35 2.96 -35.28 11.66
CA THR A 35 1.93 -35.29 10.60
C THR A 35 0.50 -34.96 11.07
N ASN A 36 0.30 -34.51 12.31
CA ASN A 36 -1.04 -34.26 12.86
C ASN A 36 -1.39 -32.78 13.06
N THR A 37 -0.82 -31.89 12.26
CA THR A 37 -1.07 -30.45 12.37
C THR A 37 -1.53 -29.86 11.05
N VAL A 38 -2.37 -28.83 11.13
CA VAL A 38 -2.73 -28.01 9.98
C VAL A 38 -1.49 -27.24 9.54
N THR A 39 -1.15 -27.31 8.26
CA THR A 39 0.03 -26.65 7.70
C THR A 39 -0.39 -25.50 6.80
N ILE A 40 0.31 -24.37 6.92
CA ILE A 40 0.05 -23.18 6.10
C ILE A 40 0.80 -23.32 4.78
N GLN A 41 0.10 -23.06 3.67
CA GLN A 41 0.67 -23.05 2.34
C GLN A 41 0.85 -21.60 1.87
N TRP A 42 2.10 -21.27 1.57
CA TRP A 42 2.51 -19.94 1.17
C TRP A 42 2.68 -19.85 -0.34
N LYS A 43 2.31 -18.70 -0.90
CA LYS A 43 2.70 -18.27 -2.23
C LYS A 43 3.27 -16.88 -2.12
N GLU A 44 4.56 -16.76 -2.42
CA GLU A 44 5.36 -15.61 -2.02
C GLU A 44 5.19 -15.37 -0.50
N GLU A 45 4.86 -14.15 -0.07
CA GLU A 45 4.66 -13.80 1.34
C GLU A 45 3.19 -13.93 1.81
N ARG A 46 2.31 -14.50 0.99
CA ARG A 46 0.87 -14.65 1.31
C ARG A 46 0.53 -16.07 1.75
N ALA A 47 -0.17 -16.20 2.89
CA ALA A 47 -0.74 -17.46 3.35
C ALA A 47 -2.00 -17.79 2.52
N GLU A 48 -1.79 -18.41 1.35
CA GLU A 48 -2.80 -18.60 0.31
C GLU A 48 -3.77 -19.73 0.65
N SER A 49 -3.33 -20.77 1.35
CA SER A 49 -4.18 -21.90 1.74
C SER A 49 -3.68 -22.59 3.01
N ILE A 50 -4.49 -23.51 3.53
CA ILE A 50 -4.06 -24.48 4.54
C ILE A 50 -4.24 -25.90 4.02
N SER A 51 -3.39 -26.80 4.50
CA SER A 51 -3.50 -28.24 4.31
C SER A 51 -3.89 -28.90 5.63
N ILE A 52 -5.05 -29.54 5.65
CA ILE A 52 -5.64 -30.23 6.80
C ILE A 52 -5.48 -31.74 6.57
N PRO A 53 -4.64 -32.43 7.34
CA PRO A 53 -4.49 -33.89 7.23
C PRO A 53 -5.81 -34.63 7.40
N LEU A 54 -6.06 -35.65 6.56
CA LEU A 54 -7.31 -36.43 6.64
C LEU A 54 -7.50 -37.14 7.99
N GLU A 55 -6.42 -37.43 8.70
CA GLU A 55 -6.44 -38.01 10.05
C GLU A 55 -7.13 -37.11 11.09
N LEU A 56 -7.12 -35.78 10.90
CA LEU A 56 -7.81 -34.82 11.77
C LEU A 56 -9.31 -34.70 11.46
N ILE A 57 -9.75 -35.22 10.31
CA ILE A 57 -11.12 -35.11 9.80
C ILE A 57 -11.67 -36.49 9.38
N PRO A 58 -11.72 -37.46 10.29
CA PRO A 58 -12.09 -38.83 9.96
C PRO A 58 -13.53 -38.90 9.41
N GLY A 59 -13.71 -39.66 8.33
CA GLY A 59 -15.03 -39.94 7.76
C GLY A 59 -15.63 -38.80 6.92
N ILE A 60 -14.87 -37.74 6.63
CA ILE A 60 -15.33 -36.68 5.73
C ILE A 60 -15.16 -37.09 4.26
N ASP A 61 -16.21 -36.89 3.46
CA ASP A 61 -16.16 -37.07 2.01
C ASP A 61 -16.41 -35.75 1.26
N LYS A 62 -16.17 -35.78 -0.06
CA LYS A 62 -16.28 -34.61 -0.94
C LYS A 62 -17.65 -33.93 -0.90
N ASN A 63 -18.72 -34.67 -0.70
CA ASN A 63 -20.10 -34.16 -0.75
C ASN A 63 -20.52 -33.54 0.58
N SER A 64 -19.95 -33.98 1.70
CA SER A 64 -20.29 -33.47 3.04
C SER A 64 -19.34 -32.38 3.55
N ALA A 65 -18.15 -32.23 2.96
CA ALA A 65 -17.12 -31.33 3.46
C ALA A 65 -17.55 -29.86 3.55
N ALA A 66 -18.25 -29.35 2.52
CA ALA A 66 -18.66 -27.94 2.47
C ALA A 66 -19.59 -27.51 3.61
N GLY A 67 -20.33 -28.46 4.21
CA GLY A 67 -21.22 -28.19 5.34
C GLY A 67 -20.63 -28.52 6.71
N LEU A 68 -19.71 -29.49 6.77
CA LEU A 68 -19.18 -30.00 8.04
C LEU A 68 -17.83 -29.40 8.44
N LEU A 69 -16.96 -29.07 7.48
CA LEU A 69 -15.65 -28.52 7.74
C LEU A 69 -15.71 -26.99 7.65
N GLN A 70 -15.50 -26.31 8.77
CA GLN A 70 -15.56 -24.85 8.86
C GLN A 70 -14.26 -24.29 9.42
N ILE A 71 -13.79 -23.21 8.80
CA ILE A 71 -12.61 -22.46 9.25
C ILE A 71 -13.09 -21.11 9.75
N HIS A 72 -12.85 -20.80 11.03
CA HIS A 72 -13.28 -19.57 11.67
C HIS A 72 -12.07 -18.73 12.06
N LEU A 73 -12.22 -17.41 12.07
CA LEU A 73 -11.29 -16.56 12.79
C LEU A 73 -11.58 -16.67 14.29
N LEU A 74 -10.54 -16.74 15.13
CA LEU A 74 -10.70 -16.80 16.59
C LEU A 74 -11.60 -15.65 17.08
N ASN A 75 -12.62 -15.97 17.89
CA ASN A 75 -13.65 -15.05 18.37
C ASN A 75 -14.63 -14.52 17.29
N ASN A 76 -14.67 -15.14 16.10
CA ASN A 76 -15.65 -14.84 15.06
C ASN A 76 -16.40 -16.12 14.66
N ASN A 77 -17.74 -16.07 14.73
CA ASN A 77 -18.59 -17.23 14.42
C ASN A 77 -18.95 -17.34 12.93
N THR A 78 -18.47 -16.42 12.10
CA THR A 78 -18.72 -16.44 10.65
C THR A 78 -17.66 -17.31 9.97
N PRO A 79 -18.05 -18.36 9.22
CA PRO A 79 -17.10 -19.18 8.51
C PRO A 79 -16.37 -18.39 7.42
N VAL A 80 -15.05 -18.58 7.34
CA VAL A 80 -14.25 -18.11 6.22
C VAL A 80 -14.72 -18.84 4.97
N LEU A 81 -15.13 -18.08 3.96
CA LEU A 81 -15.54 -18.64 2.67
C LEU A 81 -14.29 -19.06 1.87
N GLY A 82 -14.37 -20.20 1.21
CA GLY A 82 -13.25 -20.73 0.45
C GLY A 82 -13.60 -21.97 -0.37
N GLN A 83 -12.61 -22.45 -1.11
CA GLN A 83 -12.68 -23.69 -1.88
C GLN A 83 -12.00 -24.82 -1.12
N ILE A 84 -12.63 -25.99 -1.16
CA ILE A 84 -12.12 -27.23 -0.57
C ILE A 84 -11.69 -28.17 -1.69
N VAL A 85 -10.43 -28.59 -1.68
CA VAL A 85 -9.88 -29.53 -2.66
C VAL A 85 -9.29 -30.74 -1.94
N PHE A 86 -9.86 -31.91 -2.19
CA PHE A 86 -9.33 -33.17 -1.67
C PHE A 86 -8.07 -33.60 -2.42
N LYS A 87 -7.02 -33.92 -1.67
CA LYS A 87 -5.80 -34.60 -2.12
C LYS A 87 -5.75 -36.00 -1.50
N LYS A 88 -4.70 -36.75 -1.80
CA LYS A 88 -4.56 -38.15 -1.37
C LYS A 88 -4.60 -38.30 0.16
N ASP A 89 -3.91 -37.42 0.88
CA ASP A 89 -3.69 -37.55 2.33
C ASP A 89 -4.18 -36.32 3.13
N ALA A 90 -4.72 -35.31 2.45
CA ALA A 90 -5.15 -34.05 3.06
C ALA A 90 -6.29 -33.37 2.30
N VAL A 91 -6.95 -32.43 2.96
CA VAL A 91 -7.86 -31.45 2.38
C VAL A 91 -7.16 -30.10 2.31
N ILE A 92 -7.12 -29.50 1.13
CA ILE A 92 -6.64 -28.13 0.94
C ILE A 92 -7.84 -27.19 1.01
N PHE A 93 -7.77 -26.21 1.90
CA PHE A 93 -8.73 -25.13 1.96
C PHE A 93 -8.07 -23.82 1.51
N THR A 94 -8.63 -23.21 0.46
CA THR A 94 -8.19 -21.93 -0.10
C THR A 94 -9.27 -20.89 0.15
N PRO A 95 -9.10 -19.94 1.08
CA PRO A 95 -10.09 -18.90 1.33
C PRO A 95 -10.23 -17.96 0.13
N LEU A 96 -11.39 -17.30 0.01
CA LEU A 96 -11.61 -16.25 -1.00
C LEU A 96 -10.64 -15.07 -0.81
N ILE A 97 -10.25 -14.80 0.44
CA ILE A 97 -9.25 -13.81 0.84
C ILE A 97 -8.17 -14.56 1.62
N ALA A 98 -6.91 -14.43 1.21
CA ALA A 98 -5.77 -15.08 1.85
C ALA A 98 -5.75 -14.82 3.37
N PHE A 99 -5.26 -15.78 4.15
CA PHE A 99 -5.23 -15.66 5.59
C PHE A 99 -4.36 -14.49 6.04
N THR A 100 -4.90 -13.66 6.92
CA THR A 100 -4.18 -12.52 7.49
C THR A 100 -3.13 -12.99 8.51
N ARG A 101 -1.90 -12.49 8.38
CA ARG A 101 -0.81 -12.74 9.33
C ARG A 101 -1.13 -12.17 10.72
N GLY A 102 -0.61 -12.81 11.76
CA GLY A 102 -0.87 -12.46 13.17
C GLY A 102 -2.25 -12.88 13.68
N LEU A 103 -3.16 -13.31 12.80
CA LEU A 103 -4.46 -13.83 13.20
C LEU A 103 -4.42 -15.33 13.45
N THR A 104 -5.24 -15.75 14.41
CA THR A 104 -5.43 -17.14 14.78
C THR A 104 -6.76 -17.64 14.25
N TYR A 105 -6.75 -18.81 13.61
CA TYR A 105 -7.91 -19.44 13.01
C TYR A 105 -8.17 -20.80 13.67
N GLU A 106 -9.43 -21.17 13.71
CA GLU A 106 -9.94 -22.41 14.24
C GLU A 106 -10.48 -23.26 13.09
N VAL A 107 -10.07 -24.52 13.04
CA VAL A 107 -10.66 -25.52 12.14
C VAL A 107 -11.62 -26.35 12.98
N SER A 108 -12.86 -26.45 12.53
CA SER A 108 -13.90 -27.23 13.18
C SER A 108 -14.53 -28.24 12.22
N LEU A 109 -14.90 -29.40 12.76
CA LEU A 109 -15.65 -30.44 12.06
C LEU A 109 -16.97 -30.66 12.81
N SER A 110 -18.10 -30.47 12.14
CA SER A 110 -19.44 -30.59 12.75
C SER A 110 -19.56 -29.76 14.03
N ASN A 111 -19.09 -28.50 13.99
CA ASN A 111 -19.01 -27.55 15.11
C ASN A 111 -18.11 -27.98 16.28
N LYS A 112 -17.29 -29.02 16.12
CA LYS A 112 -16.27 -29.41 17.09
C LYS A 112 -14.92 -28.89 16.65
N LEU A 113 -14.25 -28.12 17.50
CA LEU A 113 -12.87 -27.68 17.27
C LEU A 113 -11.95 -28.90 17.12
N ILE A 114 -11.21 -28.96 16.01
CA ILE A 114 -10.25 -30.05 15.72
C ILE A 114 -8.81 -29.55 15.68
N SER A 115 -8.59 -28.29 15.32
CA SER A 115 -7.25 -27.69 15.29
C SER A 115 -7.34 -26.19 15.35
N GLN A 116 -6.25 -25.56 15.76
CA GLN A 116 -6.06 -24.12 15.77
C GLN A 116 -4.69 -23.82 15.18
N PHE A 117 -4.61 -22.79 14.34
CA PHE A 117 -3.34 -22.35 13.76
C PHE A 117 -3.27 -20.83 13.72
N THR A 118 -2.07 -20.30 13.96
CA THR A 118 -1.79 -18.86 13.85
C THR A 118 -0.95 -18.64 12.62
N ILE A 119 -1.34 -17.67 11.78
CA ILE A 119 -0.47 -17.26 10.69
C ILE A 119 0.69 -16.44 11.29
N PRO A 120 1.95 -16.89 11.18
CA PRO A 120 3.08 -16.16 11.75
C PRO A 120 3.19 -14.77 11.13
N HIS A 121 3.64 -13.79 11.93
CA HIS A 121 4.05 -12.49 11.42
C HIS A 121 5.21 -12.65 10.42
N GLY A 122 5.32 -11.74 9.46
CA GLY A 122 6.48 -11.69 8.55
C GLY A 122 7.75 -11.26 9.27
N ASP A 123 8.90 -11.61 8.69
CA ASP A 123 10.18 -11.08 9.14
C ASP A 123 10.12 -9.55 9.14
N THR A 124 10.41 -8.95 10.30
CA THR A 124 10.38 -7.50 10.55
C THR A 124 11.49 -6.73 9.84
N ALA A 125 12.21 -7.36 8.92
CA ALA A 125 13.38 -6.79 8.23
C ALA A 125 13.06 -5.50 7.44
N THR A 126 11.79 -5.29 7.07
CA THR A 126 11.29 -4.03 6.54
C THR A 126 10.24 -3.46 7.49
N SER A 127 10.59 -2.50 8.32
CA SER A 127 9.61 -1.77 9.13
C SER A 127 8.61 -1.04 8.22
N THR A 128 7.33 -1.12 8.55
CA THR A 128 6.30 -0.34 7.86
C THR A 128 6.34 1.09 8.35
N GLY A 129 6.35 2.04 7.44
CA GLY A 129 6.41 3.46 7.74
C GLY A 129 5.51 4.24 6.79
N VAL A 130 5.12 5.43 7.23
CA VAL A 130 4.51 6.43 6.37
C VAL A 130 5.62 7.08 5.55
N ILE A 131 5.55 6.97 4.22
CA ILE A 131 6.50 7.58 3.29
C ILE A 131 6.22 9.07 3.16
N SER A 132 4.97 9.43 2.94
CA SER A 132 4.56 10.81 2.69
C SER A 132 3.05 10.98 2.93
N VAL A 133 2.66 12.21 3.26
CA VAL A 133 1.27 12.64 3.29
C VAL A 133 1.11 13.80 2.32
N TYR A 134 0.11 13.73 1.44
CA TYR A 134 -0.23 14.80 0.52
C TYR A 134 -1.57 15.42 0.89
N PRO A 135 -1.73 16.74 0.71
CA PRO A 135 -0.74 17.69 0.17
C PRO A 135 0.46 17.85 1.11
N THR A 136 1.67 18.06 0.59
CA THR A 136 2.84 18.18 1.48
C THR A 136 2.90 19.52 2.18
N SER A 137 2.25 20.56 1.63
CA SER A 137 2.22 21.91 2.19
C SER A 137 1.77 21.97 3.64
N ASP A 138 2.36 22.88 4.41
CA ASP A 138 1.98 23.15 5.80
C ASP A 138 0.90 24.22 5.92
N THR A 139 0.39 24.75 4.80
CA THR A 139 -0.81 25.60 4.77
C THR A 139 -1.83 25.05 3.77
N LEU A 140 -3.00 24.65 4.27
CA LEU A 140 -4.05 24.01 3.48
C LEU A 140 -5.32 24.88 3.45
N PRO A 141 -6.12 24.83 2.38
CA PRO A 141 -7.35 25.61 2.30
C PRO A 141 -8.39 25.10 3.31
N GLY A 142 -9.26 26.00 3.79
CA GLY A 142 -10.36 25.64 4.72
C GLY A 142 -11.38 24.65 4.15
N ASN A 143 -11.32 24.38 2.85
CA ASN A 143 -12.13 23.41 2.12
C ASN A 143 -11.28 22.32 1.45
N LEU A 144 -10.12 21.98 2.02
CA LEU A 144 -9.35 20.80 1.62
C LEU A 144 -10.28 19.59 1.47
N LEU A 145 -10.25 18.96 0.29
CA LEU A 145 -11.14 17.84 -0.01
C LEU A 145 -10.50 16.49 0.34
N LYS A 146 -9.23 16.28 -0.03
CA LYS A 146 -8.58 14.98 0.04
C LYS A 146 -7.23 15.03 0.75
N ILE A 147 -6.90 13.93 1.42
CA ILE A 147 -5.56 13.64 1.93
C ILE A 147 -5.13 12.30 1.37
N TYR A 148 -3.89 12.20 0.92
CA TYR A 148 -3.28 10.94 0.49
C TYR A 148 -2.20 10.51 1.47
N ILE A 149 -2.16 9.23 1.84
CA ILE A 149 -1.14 8.68 2.73
C ILE A 149 -0.43 7.53 2.03
N ALA A 150 0.86 7.71 1.78
CA ALA A 150 1.72 6.69 1.21
C ALA A 150 2.43 5.88 2.30
N PHE A 151 2.45 4.57 2.16
CA PHE A 151 3.08 3.62 3.09
C PHE A 151 4.17 2.81 2.39
N SER A 152 5.20 2.42 3.13
CA SER A 152 6.29 1.57 2.62
C SER A 152 5.89 0.12 2.36
N ASN A 153 4.79 -0.34 2.96
CA ASN A 153 4.26 -1.68 2.76
C ASN A 153 2.72 -1.65 2.65
N PRO A 154 2.11 -2.67 2.02
CA PRO A 154 0.66 -2.81 1.95
C PRO A 154 0.00 -2.84 3.33
N MET A 155 -0.93 -1.93 3.61
CA MET A 155 -1.62 -1.80 4.90
C MET A 155 -2.85 -2.70 5.04
N GLN A 156 -3.22 -3.06 6.28
CA GLN A 156 -4.49 -3.74 6.54
C GLN A 156 -5.67 -2.75 6.44
N GLU A 157 -6.68 -3.12 5.66
CA GLU A 157 -7.91 -2.35 5.42
C GLU A 157 -8.99 -2.58 6.51
N GLY A 158 -10.02 -1.74 6.53
CA GLY A 158 -11.21 -1.83 7.40
C GLY A 158 -11.03 -1.20 8.79
N GLN A 159 -9.98 -0.39 8.96
CA GLN A 159 -9.60 0.21 10.23
C GLN A 159 -8.83 1.54 10.09
N ALA A 160 -8.87 2.19 8.92
CA ALA A 160 -8.23 3.47 8.66
C ALA A 160 -8.74 4.56 9.63
N LEU A 161 -10.06 4.77 9.71
CA LEU A 161 -10.64 5.81 10.58
C LEU A 161 -10.49 5.52 12.09
N LYS A 162 -10.08 4.29 12.47
CA LYS A 162 -9.70 3.95 13.85
C LYS A 162 -8.26 4.36 14.18
N ASN A 163 -7.40 4.40 13.17
CA ASN A 163 -5.97 4.63 13.28
C ASN A 163 -5.53 6.03 12.86
N ILE A 164 -6.42 6.81 12.25
CA ILE A 164 -6.15 8.16 11.77
C ILE A 164 -7.05 9.14 12.51
N VAL A 165 -6.46 10.18 13.06
CA VAL A 165 -7.19 11.24 13.75
C VAL A 165 -6.67 12.61 13.36
N ILE A 166 -7.56 13.60 13.39
CA ILE A 166 -7.20 15.02 13.30
C ILE A 166 -7.28 15.60 14.71
N ILE A 167 -6.21 16.27 15.12
CA ILE A 167 -6.12 16.96 16.40
C ILE A 167 -6.12 18.46 16.13
N GLU A 168 -7.05 19.19 16.73
CA GLU A 168 -7.15 20.65 16.65
C GLU A 168 -6.39 21.29 17.82
N ASN A 169 -5.54 22.29 17.51
CA ASN A 169 -4.82 23.12 18.48
C ASN A 169 -4.07 22.31 19.57
N GLN A 170 -3.58 21.11 19.21
CA GLN A 170 -2.89 20.15 20.08
C GLN A 170 -3.68 19.69 21.32
N LYS A 171 -5.00 19.87 21.35
CA LYS A 171 -5.82 19.66 22.56
C LYS A 171 -7.00 18.74 22.34
N ASP A 172 -7.69 18.88 21.21
CA ASP A 172 -8.95 18.19 20.97
C ASP A 172 -8.86 17.28 19.75
N THR A 173 -9.37 16.05 19.89
CA THR A 173 -9.53 15.16 18.73
C THR A 173 -10.85 15.50 18.06
N LEU A 174 -10.84 15.70 16.75
CA LEU A 174 -12.06 15.95 15.98
C LEU A 174 -12.63 14.63 15.44
N PRO A 175 -13.69 14.07 16.06
CA PRO A 175 -14.41 12.95 15.46
C PRO A 175 -15.15 13.41 14.19
N GLU A 176 -15.43 12.49 13.28
CA GLU A 176 -16.33 12.71 12.13
C GLU A 176 -15.87 13.82 11.15
N ILE A 177 -14.57 14.04 11.03
CA ILE A 177 -14.01 14.96 10.02
C ILE A 177 -13.90 14.32 8.63
N PHE A 178 -13.67 13.01 8.60
CA PHE A 178 -13.55 12.23 7.37
C PHE A 178 -14.91 11.65 6.98
N LEU A 179 -15.13 11.52 5.66
CA LEU A 179 -16.25 10.77 5.13
C LEU A 179 -16.08 9.29 5.48
N ASP A 180 -17.04 8.73 6.22
CA ASP A 180 -17.09 7.30 6.51
C ASP A 180 -17.69 6.55 5.31
N LEU A 181 -16.90 5.66 4.72
CA LEU A 181 -17.25 4.88 3.54
C LEU A 181 -17.23 3.40 3.92
N ASP A 182 -18.19 2.63 3.42
CA ASP A 182 -18.22 1.17 3.60
C ASP A 182 -16.93 0.50 3.09
N GLN A 183 -16.28 1.08 2.09
CA GLN A 183 -15.02 0.63 1.52
C GLN A 183 -13.97 1.74 1.55
N GLU A 184 -12.82 1.44 2.14
CA GLU A 184 -11.67 2.34 2.15
C GLU A 184 -11.06 2.51 0.76
N LEU A 185 -10.63 3.73 0.43
CA LEU A 185 -10.15 4.09 -0.89
C LEU A 185 -8.64 3.84 -1.06
N TRP A 186 -8.25 2.57 -1.09
CA TRP A 186 -6.88 2.13 -1.34
C TRP A 186 -6.55 2.02 -2.84
N ASN A 187 -5.28 2.25 -3.19
CA ASN A 187 -4.75 1.71 -4.45
C ASN A 187 -4.71 0.17 -4.41
N LYS A 188 -4.54 -0.45 -5.57
CA LYS A 188 -4.50 -1.92 -5.73
C LYS A 188 -3.46 -2.58 -4.83
N GLU A 189 -2.32 -1.91 -4.61
CA GLU A 189 -1.20 -2.40 -3.81
C GLU A 189 -1.40 -2.17 -2.31
N ARG A 190 -2.43 -1.43 -1.88
CA ARG A 190 -2.69 -1.01 -0.49
C ARG A 190 -1.56 -0.21 0.16
N THR A 191 -0.80 0.50 -0.66
CA THR A 191 0.32 1.37 -0.23
C THR A 191 -0.03 2.85 -0.31
N MET A 192 -1.20 3.19 -0.83
CA MET A 192 -1.71 4.57 -0.91
C MET A 192 -3.17 4.59 -0.50
N LEU A 193 -3.49 5.29 0.58
CA LEU A 193 -4.86 5.55 1.02
C LEU A 193 -5.29 6.95 0.58
N THR A 194 -6.51 7.06 0.06
CA THR A 194 -7.21 8.35 -0.11
C THR A 194 -8.21 8.54 1.01
N LEU A 195 -8.10 9.65 1.74
CA LEU A 195 -9.08 10.10 2.71
C LEU A 195 -9.83 11.29 2.16
N TRP A 196 -11.13 11.30 2.32
CA TRP A 196 -11.97 12.46 2.01
C TRP A 196 -12.34 13.13 3.31
N LEU A 197 -12.11 14.44 3.43
CA LEU A 197 -12.84 15.23 4.41
C LEU A 197 -14.30 15.25 3.98
N ASP A 198 -15.23 15.22 4.92
CA ASP A 198 -16.66 15.06 4.62
C ASP A 198 -17.15 16.11 3.59
N PRO A 199 -17.45 15.70 2.34
CA PRO A 199 -17.91 16.61 1.30
C PRO A 199 -19.20 17.35 1.67
N GLY A 200 -20.08 16.70 2.43
CA GLY A 200 -21.32 17.27 2.92
C GLY A 200 -21.09 18.43 3.88
N ARG A 201 -19.95 18.42 4.59
CA ARG A 201 -19.50 19.52 5.45
C ARG A 201 -18.67 20.54 4.68
N ILE A 202 -18.06 20.17 3.55
CA ILE A 202 -17.36 21.14 2.69
C ILE A 202 -18.35 22.05 1.96
N LYS A 203 -19.42 21.47 1.39
CA LYS A 203 -20.43 22.21 0.63
C LYS A 203 -21.34 23.02 1.55
N ARG A 204 -21.34 24.35 1.41
CA ARG A 204 -22.00 25.26 2.38
C ARG A 204 -23.52 25.12 2.40
N ASP A 205 -24.12 24.79 1.27
CA ASP A 205 -25.58 24.72 1.12
C ASP A 205 -26.16 23.38 1.61
N LEU A 206 -25.32 22.43 2.04
CA LEU A 206 -25.76 21.12 2.50
C LEU A 206 -26.00 21.08 4.01
N GLN A 207 -26.96 20.26 4.43
CA GLN A 207 -27.33 20.11 5.84
C GLN A 207 -26.16 19.73 6.78
N PRO A 208 -25.19 18.88 6.39
CA PRO A 208 -24.08 18.55 7.29
C PRO A 208 -23.24 19.78 7.63
N ASN A 209 -22.93 20.65 6.66
CA ASN A 209 -22.25 21.93 6.94
C ASN A 209 -23.09 22.81 7.87
N GLN A 210 -24.38 22.97 7.61
CA GLN A 210 -25.26 23.82 8.44
C GLN A 210 -25.37 23.35 9.89
N LYS A 211 -25.22 22.04 10.14
CA LYS A 211 -25.32 21.44 11.49
C LYS A 211 -23.98 21.33 12.22
N LEU A 212 -22.92 20.94 11.51
CA LEU A 212 -21.62 20.57 12.08
C LEU A 212 -20.49 21.55 11.72
N GLY A 213 -20.76 22.51 10.84
CA GLY A 213 -19.77 23.41 10.27
C GLY A 213 -18.81 22.72 9.29
N ALA A 214 -17.88 23.52 8.75
CA ALA A 214 -16.81 23.01 7.89
C ALA A 214 -15.90 22.04 8.65
N PRO A 215 -15.25 21.08 7.95
CA PRO A 215 -14.28 20.17 8.57
C PRO A 215 -13.11 20.90 9.24
N LEU A 216 -12.63 21.96 8.60
CA LEU A 216 -11.47 22.75 9.00
C LEU A 216 -11.87 24.22 9.17
N GLN A 217 -11.33 24.88 10.20
CA GLN A 217 -11.57 26.30 10.47
C GLN A 217 -10.34 27.13 10.14
N GLN A 218 -10.55 28.25 9.44
CA GLN A 218 -9.49 29.19 9.09
C GLN A 218 -8.78 29.73 10.34
N ASN A 219 -7.46 29.91 10.24
CA ASN A 219 -6.55 30.38 11.29
C ASN A 219 -6.33 29.40 12.46
N ASN A 220 -6.86 28.17 12.37
CA ASN A 220 -6.54 27.10 13.32
C ASN A 220 -5.36 26.26 12.81
N THR A 221 -4.68 25.61 13.75
CA THR A 221 -3.62 24.64 13.48
C THR A 221 -4.12 23.24 13.77
N TYR A 222 -3.87 22.32 12.85
CA TYR A 222 -4.28 20.93 12.95
C TYR A 222 -3.09 19.99 12.85
N GLN A 223 -3.26 18.78 13.37
CA GLN A 223 -2.32 17.69 13.23
C GLN A 223 -3.03 16.43 12.75
N LEU A 224 -2.61 15.91 11.59
CA LEU A 224 -2.92 14.55 11.17
C LEU A 224 -2.02 13.59 11.95
N PHE A 225 -2.65 12.74 12.75
CA PHE A 225 -1.96 11.72 13.55
C PHE A 225 -2.34 10.32 13.10
N ILE A 226 -1.32 9.52 12.80
CA ILE A 226 -1.47 8.11 12.41
C ILE A 226 -0.87 7.24 13.51
N LYS A 227 -1.69 6.38 14.10
CA LYS A 227 -1.32 5.54 15.23
C LYS A 227 -0.31 4.47 14.80
N GLN A 228 0.69 4.24 15.66
CA GLN A 228 1.66 3.17 15.47
C GLN A 228 1.00 1.78 15.38
N THR A 229 -0.12 1.62 16.06
CA THR A 229 -0.87 0.35 16.19
C THR A 229 -1.56 -0.10 14.92
N TRP A 230 -1.43 0.62 13.80
CA TRP A 230 -2.01 0.19 12.53
C TRP A 230 -1.13 -0.90 11.90
N PRO A 231 -1.61 -2.15 11.78
CA PRO A 231 -0.85 -3.21 11.15
C PRO A 231 -0.82 -3.09 9.62
N ASP A 232 0.28 -3.55 9.03
CA ASP A 232 0.38 -3.89 7.62
C ASP A 232 -0.33 -5.23 7.33
N THR A 233 -0.40 -5.62 6.06
CA THR A 233 -0.99 -6.92 5.64
C THR A 233 -0.25 -8.14 6.18
N ARG A 234 0.96 -7.96 6.71
CA ARG A 234 1.77 -8.97 7.40
C ARG A 234 1.57 -8.94 8.93
N GLY A 235 0.69 -8.08 9.43
CA GLY A 235 0.42 -7.89 10.85
C GLY A 235 1.52 -7.11 11.58
N SER A 236 2.50 -6.56 10.87
CA SER A 236 3.57 -5.74 11.44
C SER A 236 3.07 -4.31 11.64
N LEU A 237 3.29 -3.76 12.83
CA LEU A 237 2.91 -2.38 13.16
C LEU A 237 3.78 -1.36 12.43
N LEU A 238 3.35 -0.09 12.43
CA LEU A 238 4.20 1.00 11.99
C LEU A 238 5.44 1.11 12.90
N GLN A 239 6.56 1.55 12.33
CA GLN A 239 7.81 1.78 13.07
C GLN A 239 7.63 2.79 14.21
N SER A 240 6.82 3.81 13.96
CA SER A 240 6.45 4.84 14.91
C SER A 240 5.07 5.39 14.55
N SER A 241 4.44 6.13 15.47
CA SER A 241 3.34 7.01 15.09
C SER A 241 3.85 8.10 14.13
N PHE A 242 2.96 8.61 13.27
CA PHE A 242 3.27 9.68 12.33
C PHE A 242 2.44 10.92 12.65
N ARG A 243 3.04 12.10 12.46
CA ARG A 243 2.41 13.40 12.68
C ARG A 243 2.73 14.31 11.49
N LYS A 244 1.69 14.89 10.89
CA LYS A 244 1.83 16.07 10.01
C LYS A 244 1.04 17.22 10.61
N GLU A 245 1.71 18.33 10.83
CA GLU A 245 1.07 19.58 11.24
C GLU A 245 0.76 20.44 10.00
N PHE A 246 -0.31 21.20 10.06
CA PHE A 246 -0.66 22.18 9.04
C PHE A 246 -1.54 23.30 9.60
N ASN A 247 -1.43 24.47 9.02
CA ASN A 247 -2.29 25.62 9.28
C ASN A 247 -3.40 25.68 8.23
N VAL A 248 -4.55 26.23 8.62
CA VAL A 248 -5.67 26.38 7.69
C VAL A 248 -5.79 27.82 7.24
N GLY A 249 -5.56 28.01 5.95
CA GLY A 249 -5.72 29.28 5.25
C GLY A 249 -7.19 29.59 4.90
N PRO A 250 -7.42 30.63 4.08
CA PRO A 250 -8.75 30.88 3.55
C PRO A 250 -9.26 29.69 2.72
N ARG A 251 -10.57 29.66 2.48
CA ARG A 251 -11.13 28.72 1.51
C ARG A 251 -10.67 29.09 0.11
N ASP A 252 -10.39 28.06 -0.68
CA ASP A 252 -10.23 28.23 -2.11
C ASP A 252 -11.59 28.30 -2.79
N SER A 253 -11.75 29.25 -3.69
CA SER A 253 -12.99 29.48 -4.45
C SER A 253 -12.72 29.79 -5.91
N LEU A 254 -11.52 29.46 -6.39
CA LEU A 254 -11.11 29.59 -7.79
C LEU A 254 -10.90 28.19 -8.37
N SER A 255 -11.11 28.07 -9.68
CA SER A 255 -10.70 26.87 -10.40
C SER A 255 -9.27 27.09 -10.89
N PRO A 256 -8.44 26.04 -10.95
CA PRO A 256 -7.12 26.15 -11.55
C PRO A 256 -7.23 26.55 -13.03
N ASP A 257 -6.38 27.48 -13.46
CA ASP A 257 -6.34 28.00 -14.83
C ASP A 257 -4.99 27.69 -15.50
N PRO A 258 -4.94 26.71 -16.44
CA PRO A 258 -3.72 26.37 -17.16
C PRO A 258 -3.15 27.51 -18.02
N VAL A 259 -3.90 28.58 -18.29
CA VAL A 259 -3.40 29.76 -19.00
C VAL A 259 -2.34 30.50 -18.20
N ASP A 260 -2.43 30.45 -16.86
CA ASP A 260 -1.48 31.12 -15.95
C ASP A 260 -0.21 30.30 -15.69
N TRP A 261 -0.16 29.04 -16.14
CA TRP A 261 0.97 28.16 -15.91
C TRP A 261 2.17 28.54 -16.77
N THR A 262 3.38 28.42 -16.20
CA THR A 262 4.61 28.66 -16.95
C THR A 262 5.34 27.37 -17.23
N ILE A 263 5.85 27.22 -18.46
CA ILE A 263 6.52 26.01 -18.92
C ILE A 263 7.99 26.32 -19.19
N GLN A 264 8.88 25.62 -18.51
CA GLN A 264 10.31 25.65 -18.79
C GLN A 264 10.65 24.51 -19.75
N THR A 265 11.00 24.87 -20.99
CA THR A 265 11.29 23.91 -22.04
C THR A 265 12.62 23.19 -21.80
N PRO A 266 12.67 21.86 -21.92
CA PRO A 266 13.89 21.09 -21.73
C PRO A 266 14.85 21.23 -22.92
N LEU A 267 16.14 20.95 -22.69
CA LEU A 267 17.14 20.97 -23.75
C LEU A 267 16.94 19.82 -24.75
N PRO A 268 17.07 20.08 -26.07
CA PRO A 268 16.95 19.05 -27.09
C PRO A 268 18.03 17.98 -26.93
N ARG A 269 17.69 16.74 -27.28
CA ARG A 269 18.57 15.55 -27.22
C ARG A 269 19.03 15.20 -25.81
N THR A 270 18.34 15.68 -24.77
CA THR A 270 18.62 15.35 -23.37
C THR A 270 17.39 14.72 -22.72
N ARG A 271 17.58 14.12 -21.54
CA ARG A 271 16.47 13.65 -20.67
C ARG A 271 16.11 14.68 -19.59
N GLN A 272 16.44 15.95 -19.81
CA GLN A 272 16.06 17.02 -18.88
C GLN A 272 14.53 17.04 -18.73
N SER A 273 14.04 17.25 -17.51
CA SER A 273 12.59 17.31 -17.26
C SER A 273 11.97 18.52 -17.95
N LEU A 274 10.77 18.33 -18.49
CA LEU A 274 9.85 19.43 -18.74
C LEU A 274 9.31 19.87 -17.38
N ARG A 275 9.47 21.13 -17.02
CA ARG A 275 8.97 21.69 -15.76
C ARG A 275 7.79 22.62 -16.06
N ILE A 276 6.70 22.41 -15.33
CA ILE A 276 5.48 23.22 -15.39
C ILE A 276 5.24 23.78 -14.00
N ASP A 277 5.21 25.11 -13.89
CA ASP A 277 4.83 25.83 -12.68
C ASP A 277 3.31 26.06 -12.72
N LEU A 278 2.61 25.49 -11.74
CA LEU A 278 1.16 25.39 -11.71
C LEU A 278 0.50 26.58 -11.01
N GLN A 279 1.29 27.51 -10.43
CA GLN A 279 0.86 28.67 -9.64
C GLN A 279 0.18 28.34 -8.29
N GLU A 280 -0.32 27.13 -8.12
CA GLU A 280 -0.97 26.64 -6.91
C GLU A 280 -0.77 25.11 -6.75
N PRO A 281 -0.91 24.55 -5.53
CA PRO A 281 -0.83 23.12 -5.33
C PRO A 281 -2.06 22.41 -5.93
N LEU A 282 -1.83 21.39 -6.75
CA LEU A 282 -2.91 20.58 -7.32
C LEU A 282 -2.98 19.17 -6.72
N ASP A 283 -4.07 18.46 -7.00
CA ASP A 283 -4.26 17.10 -6.51
C ASP A 283 -3.14 16.17 -6.97
N TYR A 284 -2.39 15.65 -5.99
CA TYR A 284 -1.20 14.83 -6.19
C TYR A 284 -1.40 13.62 -7.13
N LEU A 285 -2.52 12.89 -7.00
CA LEU A 285 -2.76 11.71 -7.82
C LEU A 285 -3.27 12.09 -9.22
N LEU A 286 -4.04 13.16 -9.34
CA LEU A 286 -4.53 13.65 -10.61
C LEU A 286 -3.42 14.28 -11.46
N LEU A 287 -2.48 15.00 -10.85
CA LEU A 287 -1.31 15.55 -11.55
C LEU A 287 -0.57 14.49 -12.39
N LYS A 288 -0.52 13.24 -11.90
CA LYS A 288 0.15 12.12 -12.58
C LYS A 288 -0.71 11.36 -13.59
N LYS A 289 -2.02 11.62 -13.60
CA LYS A 289 -3.01 10.83 -14.36
C LYS A 289 -3.82 11.65 -15.36
N ALA A 290 -3.94 12.95 -15.13
CA ALA A 290 -4.76 13.87 -15.91
C ALA A 290 -3.92 14.72 -16.86
N ILE A 291 -2.60 14.59 -16.87
CA ILE A 291 -1.70 15.34 -17.75
C ILE A 291 -0.93 14.36 -18.63
N ARG A 292 -0.81 14.68 -19.92
CA ARG A 292 -0.06 13.90 -20.91
C ARG A 292 0.77 14.83 -21.77
N ILE A 293 1.92 14.32 -22.22
CA ILE A 293 2.78 15.04 -23.17
C ILE A 293 2.67 14.33 -24.51
N THR A 294 2.23 15.03 -25.54
CA THR A 294 2.16 14.51 -26.91
C THR A 294 3.17 15.20 -27.81
N GLY A 295 3.80 14.44 -28.69
CA GLY A 295 4.67 14.99 -29.73
C GLY A 295 3.86 15.50 -30.93
N LYS A 296 4.53 16.16 -31.89
CA LYS A 296 3.92 16.72 -33.12
C LYS A 296 2.94 15.81 -33.88
N LYS A 297 3.08 14.48 -33.80
CA LYS A 297 2.19 13.52 -34.49
C LYS A 297 1.01 13.05 -33.61
N GLY A 298 0.79 13.68 -32.44
CA GLY A 298 -0.19 13.25 -31.44
C GLY A 298 0.20 11.97 -30.70
N ASN A 299 1.44 11.49 -30.86
CA ASN A 299 1.90 10.31 -30.13
C ASN A 299 2.26 10.69 -28.69
N ASN A 300 1.80 9.87 -27.73
CA ASN A 300 2.18 10.04 -26.33
C ASN A 300 3.70 9.87 -26.14
N ILE A 301 4.29 10.76 -25.37
CA ILE A 301 5.69 10.66 -24.96
C ILE A 301 5.73 9.84 -23.67
N ASN A 302 6.53 8.78 -23.68
CA ASN A 302 6.72 7.96 -22.49
C ASN A 302 7.67 8.66 -21.52
N GLY A 303 7.28 8.68 -20.25
CA GLY A 303 8.03 9.30 -19.17
C GLY A 303 7.34 9.08 -17.83
N VAL A 304 7.90 9.71 -16.81
CA VAL A 304 7.38 9.67 -15.43
C VAL A 304 7.07 11.09 -15.00
N PHE A 305 5.92 11.25 -14.33
CA PHE A 305 5.54 12.50 -13.68
C PHE A 305 5.94 12.48 -12.20
N GLU A 306 6.61 13.54 -11.78
CA GLU A 306 6.98 13.83 -10.40
C GLU A 306 6.44 15.20 -10.00
N THR A 307 6.18 15.38 -8.71
CA THR A 307 5.77 16.67 -8.15
C THR A 307 6.90 17.21 -7.30
N ASP A 308 7.02 18.53 -7.27
CA ASP A 308 8.02 19.26 -6.49
C ASP A 308 7.35 20.50 -5.88
N ASP A 309 8.03 21.16 -4.94
CA ASP A 309 7.61 22.42 -4.33
C ASP A 309 6.13 22.40 -3.86
N GLU A 310 5.80 21.42 -3.01
CA GLU A 310 4.45 21.27 -2.45
C GLU A 310 3.33 21.08 -3.48
N GLU A 311 3.58 20.29 -4.52
CA GLU A 311 2.65 20.06 -5.63
C GLU A 311 2.32 21.31 -6.46
N THR A 312 3.06 22.42 -6.29
CA THR A 312 2.95 23.61 -7.16
C THR A 312 3.76 23.46 -8.46
N VAL A 313 4.61 22.43 -8.54
CA VAL A 313 5.43 22.16 -9.70
C VAL A 313 5.21 20.72 -10.17
N LEU A 314 4.97 20.58 -11.47
CA LEU A 314 4.97 19.30 -12.16
C LEU A 314 6.24 19.13 -13.00
N LEU A 315 6.91 17.99 -12.81
CA LEU A 315 8.06 17.58 -13.61
C LEU A 315 7.68 16.36 -14.45
N PHE A 316 7.93 16.42 -15.75
CA PHE A 316 7.86 15.27 -16.63
C PHE A 316 9.25 14.86 -17.11
N ILE A 317 9.70 13.67 -16.70
CA ILE A 317 11.01 13.10 -17.05
C ILE A 317 10.80 12.09 -18.19
N PRO A 318 11.29 12.35 -19.41
CA PRO A 318 11.07 11.44 -20.52
C PRO A 318 11.94 10.16 -20.37
N SER A 319 11.42 9.05 -20.87
CA SER A 319 12.15 7.77 -20.90
C SER A 319 13.35 7.81 -21.87
N ALA A 320 13.25 8.62 -22.93
CA ALA A 320 14.30 8.85 -23.92
C ALA A 320 14.62 10.36 -24.03
N GLY A 321 15.69 10.72 -24.73
CA GLY A 321 16.02 12.12 -24.94
C GLY A 321 14.97 12.83 -25.81
N TRP A 322 14.73 14.12 -25.56
CA TRP A 322 13.80 14.92 -26.36
C TRP A 322 14.28 15.04 -27.82
N GLU A 323 13.42 14.72 -28.77
CA GLU A 323 13.66 15.11 -30.16
C GLU A 323 13.35 16.59 -30.35
N PRO A 324 14.13 17.35 -31.13
CA PRO A 324 13.80 18.74 -31.44
C PRO A 324 12.43 18.84 -32.14
N GLY A 325 11.54 19.70 -31.64
CA GLY A 325 10.25 19.96 -32.27
C GLY A 325 9.20 20.46 -31.29
N ASP A 326 7.96 20.53 -31.79
CA ASP A 326 6.80 20.98 -31.03
C ASP A 326 6.19 19.81 -30.24
N TYR A 327 5.80 20.11 -29.01
CA TYR A 327 5.11 19.21 -28.08
C TYR A 327 3.89 19.92 -27.52
N THR A 328 2.89 19.14 -27.11
CA THR A 328 1.67 19.64 -26.48
C THR A 328 1.51 19.03 -25.10
N VAL A 329 1.17 19.87 -24.13
CA VAL A 329 0.71 19.43 -22.81
C VAL A 329 -0.82 19.32 -22.90
N GLU A 330 -1.33 18.10 -22.81
CA GLU A 330 -2.76 17.83 -22.80
C GLU A 330 -3.22 17.62 -21.37
N ILE A 331 -4.29 18.33 -20.97
CA ILE A 331 -4.82 18.32 -19.61
C ILE A 331 -6.27 17.84 -19.65
N GLU A 332 -6.58 16.79 -18.92
CA GLU A 332 -7.94 16.29 -18.75
C GLU A 332 -8.72 17.24 -17.84
N ALA A 333 -9.95 17.58 -18.22
CA ALA A 333 -10.76 18.58 -17.51
C ALA A 333 -11.20 18.19 -16.09
N ARG A 334 -10.85 16.97 -15.64
CA ARG A 334 -11.06 16.45 -14.29
C ARG A 334 -9.88 16.71 -13.35
N LEU A 335 -8.81 17.37 -13.82
CA LEU A 335 -7.74 17.83 -12.93
C LEU A 335 -8.35 18.82 -11.92
N GLU A 336 -8.00 18.66 -10.65
CA GLU A 336 -8.55 19.40 -9.52
C GLU A 336 -7.43 20.02 -8.68
N ASP A 337 -7.76 21.13 -8.02
CA ASP A 337 -6.96 21.71 -6.92
C ASP A 337 -7.16 20.95 -5.60
N LEU A 338 -6.59 21.46 -4.50
CA LEU A 338 -6.75 20.88 -3.16
C LEU A 338 -8.18 20.95 -2.60
N ALA A 339 -8.99 21.89 -3.09
CA ALA A 339 -10.38 22.09 -2.70
C ALA A 339 -11.38 21.29 -3.55
N GLY A 340 -10.90 20.55 -4.56
CA GLY A 340 -11.71 19.78 -5.49
C GLY A 340 -12.31 20.61 -6.63
N ASN A 341 -11.92 21.86 -6.80
CA ASN A 341 -12.35 22.65 -7.97
C ASN A 341 -11.61 22.12 -9.19
N ASN A 342 -12.35 21.78 -10.25
CA ASN A 342 -11.75 21.34 -11.50
C ASN A 342 -11.70 22.47 -12.53
N LEU A 343 -11.08 22.21 -13.69
CA LEU A 343 -10.90 23.19 -14.77
C LEU A 343 -12.21 23.83 -15.29
N ASN A 344 -13.36 23.19 -15.06
CA ASN A 344 -14.64 23.69 -15.56
C ASN A 344 -15.51 24.36 -14.48
N ARG A 345 -15.31 24.04 -13.19
CA ARG A 345 -16.23 24.44 -12.12
C ARG A 345 -15.68 24.22 -10.71
N LEU A 346 -16.32 24.92 -9.77
CA LEU A 346 -16.03 24.86 -8.33
C LEU A 346 -16.75 23.69 -7.65
N PHE A 347 -16.07 23.01 -6.73
CA PHE A 347 -16.63 21.88 -5.98
C PHE A 347 -17.88 22.25 -5.16
N ASP A 348 -17.86 23.44 -4.54
CA ASP A 348 -18.96 23.94 -3.69
C ASP A 348 -20.28 24.12 -4.47
N LYS A 349 -20.21 24.23 -5.79
CA LYS A 349 -21.36 24.46 -6.68
C LYS A 349 -21.81 23.21 -7.46
N ASP A 350 -21.13 22.08 -7.26
CA ASP A 350 -21.38 20.82 -7.97
C ASP A 350 -22.54 19.98 -7.44
#